data_AF-A0A7R6WU71-F1
#
_entry.id   AF-A0A7R6WU71-F1
#
_cell.length_a   1.000
_cell.length_b   1.000
_cell.length_c   1.000
_cell.angle_alpha   90.00
_cell.angle_beta   90.00
_cell.angle_gamma   90.00
#
_symmetry.space_group_name_H-M   'P 1'
#
loop_
_entity.id
_entity.type
_entity.pdbx_description
1 polymer ?
#
loop_
_entity_poly.entity_id
_entity_poly.type
_entity_poly.pdbx_seq_one_letter_code
_entity_poly.pdbx_strand_id
1 'polypeptide(L)'
;MPYAPAGSDWTDREIDLIVADYFDMQALEFAGRPFVKAQRNAALRELTGRSRGSIEFKHHNISAVLDRLGMIWLKGYVPRHNFQRALVDGVERHIARNPALFENPILAAPSPELQEGQPLFFEAPPVAAFEAVPTVLERIVRKFDPALRDARNRQLGKSGEERVFFAEQSGLRVAGRDDLARKVRWVSAEDGDGAGYDIRSFDLAGRERLIEVKTTTGHKQTPFLLSENERSFSEERPDAFRLVRLFDFARQPRAFELAPPLDKSVLLTAATWRAQF
;
A
#
# COMPACT_ATOMS: atom_id res chain seq x y z
N MET A 1 37.22 11.45 14.62
CA MET A 1 36.73 12.56 13.78
C MET A 1 35.82 13.44 14.62
N PRO A 2 35.96 14.78 14.57
CA PRO A 2 35.04 15.68 15.28
C PRO A 2 33.61 15.50 14.76
N TYR A 3 32.63 15.49 15.67
CA TYR A 3 31.21 15.40 15.32
C TYR A 3 30.79 16.58 14.44
N ALA A 4 29.95 16.34 13.44
CA ALA A 4 29.32 17.44 12.70
C ALA A 4 28.52 18.31 13.68
N PRO A 5 28.62 19.65 13.61
CA PRO A 5 27.89 20.53 14.52
C PRO A 5 26.38 20.27 14.43
N ALA A 6 25.70 20.33 15.58
CA ALA A 6 24.26 20.12 15.64
C ALA A 6 23.55 21.11 14.69
N GLY A 7 22.72 20.59 13.79
CA GLY A 7 21.98 21.40 12.81
C GLY A 7 22.68 21.63 11.47
N SER A 8 23.88 21.07 11.22
CA SER A 8 24.47 21.15 9.88
C SER A 8 23.67 20.32 8.86
N ASP A 9 23.63 20.78 7.61
CA ASP A 9 22.94 20.06 6.53
C ASP A 9 23.59 18.71 6.25
N TRP A 10 22.76 17.71 5.93
CA TRP A 10 23.21 16.38 5.51
C TRP A 10 23.75 16.43 4.08
N THR A 11 24.97 15.94 3.88
CA THR A 11 25.58 15.79 2.55
C THR A 11 24.95 14.63 1.78
N ASP A 12 25.05 14.65 0.46
CA ASP A 12 24.59 13.54 -0.39
C ASP A 12 25.22 12.20 -0.01
N ARG A 13 26.50 12.20 0.40
CA ARG A 13 27.18 10.98 0.85
C ARG A 13 26.58 10.43 2.14
N GLU A 14 26.32 11.28 3.12
CA GLU A 14 25.69 10.86 4.38
C GLU A 14 24.27 10.33 4.14
N ILE A 15 23.53 10.98 3.23
CA ILE A 15 22.18 10.57 2.82
C ILE A 15 22.23 9.20 2.13
N ASP A 16 23.13 9.01 1.17
CA ASP A 16 23.28 7.75 0.46
C ASP A 16 23.64 6.60 1.42
N LEU A 17 24.50 6.86 2.42
CA LEU A 17 24.85 5.88 3.46
C LEU A 17 23.66 5.47 4.33
N ILE A 18 22.91 6.45 4.85
CA ILE A 18 21.77 6.14 5.74
C ILE A 18 20.60 5.51 4.98
N VAL A 19 20.38 5.89 3.72
CA VAL A 19 19.38 5.25 2.86
C VAL A 19 19.79 3.81 2.56
N ALA A 20 21.05 3.55 2.25
CA ALA A 20 21.54 2.19 2.02
C ALA A 20 21.41 1.30 3.26
N ASP A 21 21.82 1.79 4.45
CA ASP A 21 21.66 1.04 5.70
C ASP A 21 20.19 0.76 6.03
N TYR A 22 19.30 1.71 5.76
CA TYR A 22 17.86 1.53 5.94
C TYR A 22 17.30 0.39 5.08
N PHE A 23 17.61 0.37 3.77
CA PHE A 23 17.13 -0.68 2.87
C PHE A 23 17.78 -2.04 3.16
N ASP A 24 19.03 -2.08 3.64
CA ASP A 24 19.67 -3.32 4.09
C ASP A 24 18.98 -3.88 5.35
N MET A 25 18.67 -3.02 6.34
CA MET A 25 17.85 -3.43 7.50
C MET A 25 16.46 -3.93 7.08
N GLN A 26 15.83 -3.28 6.09
CA GLN A 26 14.53 -3.70 5.57
C GLN A 26 14.60 -5.08 4.90
N ALA A 27 15.63 -5.32 4.08
CA ALA A 27 15.84 -6.62 3.46
C ALA A 27 16.06 -7.73 4.52
N LEU A 28 16.76 -7.43 5.62
CA LEU A 28 16.92 -8.35 6.74
C LEU A 28 15.58 -8.61 7.46
N GLU A 29 14.77 -7.59 7.73
CA GLU A 29 13.43 -7.74 8.35
C GLU A 29 12.54 -8.67 7.51
N PHE A 30 12.55 -8.46 6.20
CA PHE A 30 11.83 -9.26 5.20
C PHE A 30 12.32 -10.71 5.10
N ALA A 31 13.62 -10.91 5.15
CA ALA A 31 14.21 -12.25 5.19
C ALA A 31 14.08 -12.95 6.57
N GLY A 32 13.44 -12.33 7.56
CA GLY A 32 13.37 -12.85 8.94
C GLY A 32 14.74 -12.94 9.63
N ARG A 33 15.75 -12.21 9.13
CA ARG A 33 17.11 -12.22 9.65
C ARG A 33 17.25 -11.18 10.77
N PRO A 34 17.84 -11.54 11.92
CA PRO A 34 17.97 -10.61 13.03
C PRO A 34 18.97 -9.49 12.71
N PHE A 35 18.69 -8.29 13.22
CA PHE A 35 19.62 -7.17 13.26
C PHE A 35 19.36 -6.29 14.49
N VAL A 36 20.39 -5.57 14.96
CA VAL A 36 20.28 -4.69 16.13
C VAL A 36 20.38 -3.24 15.69
N LYS A 37 19.26 -2.50 15.78
CA LYS A 37 19.18 -1.07 15.39
C LYS A 37 20.22 -0.18 16.07
N ALA A 38 20.56 -0.49 17.33
CA ALA A 38 21.59 0.26 18.07
C ALA A 38 23.00 0.08 17.46
N GLN A 39 23.33 -1.12 16.96
CA GLN A 39 24.60 -1.38 16.28
C GLN A 39 24.65 -0.70 14.91
N ARG A 40 23.54 -0.76 14.16
CA ARG A 40 23.37 -0.05 12.87
C ARG A 40 23.56 1.46 13.02
N ASN A 41 22.91 2.04 14.03
CA ASN A 41 23.10 3.44 14.40
C ASN A 41 24.56 3.75 14.76
N ALA A 42 25.21 2.94 15.59
CA ALA A 42 26.60 3.14 15.97
C ALA A 42 27.54 3.16 14.76
N ALA A 43 27.38 2.22 13.82
CA ALA A 43 28.16 2.19 12.58
C ALA A 43 27.94 3.45 11.72
N LEU A 44 26.69 3.89 11.56
CA LEU A 44 26.40 5.14 10.84
C LEU A 44 27.02 6.37 11.52
N ARG A 45 27.09 6.41 12.86
CA ARG A 45 27.75 7.52 13.58
C ARG A 45 29.24 7.59 13.27
N GLU A 46 29.91 6.44 13.16
CA GLU A 46 31.34 6.39 12.79
C GLU A 46 31.57 6.88 11.36
N LEU A 47 30.67 6.55 10.43
CA LEU A 47 30.79 6.91 9.02
C LEU A 47 30.41 8.36 8.72
N THR A 48 29.45 8.92 9.46
CA THR A 48 28.86 10.24 9.17
C THR A 48 29.26 11.32 10.17
N GLY A 49 29.70 10.94 11.37
CA GLY A 49 29.93 11.89 12.48
C GLY A 49 28.64 12.52 13.01
N ARG A 50 27.45 11.97 12.67
CA ARG A 50 26.15 12.45 13.14
C ARG A 50 25.79 11.89 14.51
N SER A 51 24.96 12.62 15.25
CA SER A 51 24.45 12.15 16.55
C SER A 51 23.49 10.96 16.38
N ARG A 52 23.38 10.15 17.43
CA ARG A 52 22.41 9.04 17.49
C ARG A 52 21.00 9.50 17.12
N GLY A 53 20.52 10.59 17.73
CA GLY A 53 19.19 11.12 17.51
C GLY A 53 18.97 11.64 16.09
N SER A 54 20.00 12.22 15.45
CA SER A 54 19.93 12.67 14.06
C SER A 54 19.72 11.50 13.09
N ILE A 55 20.43 10.38 13.32
CA ILE A 55 20.26 9.15 12.53
C ILE A 55 18.87 8.53 12.77
N GLU A 56 18.43 8.42 14.02
CA GLU A 56 17.08 7.90 14.32
C GLU A 56 15.99 8.75 13.64
N PHE A 57 16.11 10.08 13.72
CA PHE A 57 15.18 10.99 13.06
C PHE A 57 15.19 10.84 11.53
N LYS A 58 16.36 10.68 10.91
CA LYS A 58 16.46 10.43 9.47
C LYS A 58 15.86 9.08 9.07
N HIS A 59 15.94 8.03 9.88
CA HIS A 59 15.22 6.78 9.60
C HIS A 59 13.69 6.96 9.61
N HIS A 60 13.16 7.76 10.55
CA HIS A 60 11.74 8.13 10.56
C HIS A 60 11.36 8.95 9.31
N ASN A 61 12.25 9.81 8.83
CA ASN A 61 12.04 10.57 7.61
C ASN A 61 12.07 9.68 6.35
N ILE A 62 12.98 8.71 6.25
CA ILE A 62 13.00 7.74 5.16
C ILE A 62 11.68 6.97 5.14
N SER A 63 11.23 6.50 6.30
CA SER A 63 9.93 5.83 6.46
C SER A 63 8.77 6.69 5.95
N ALA A 64 8.82 8.01 6.16
CA ALA A 64 7.80 8.94 5.67
C ALA A 64 7.81 9.16 4.15
N VAL A 65 8.98 9.02 3.50
CA VAL A 65 9.05 8.98 2.03
C VAL A 65 8.46 7.68 1.53
N LEU A 66 8.84 6.54 2.11
CA LEU A 66 8.34 5.20 1.72
C LEU A 66 6.83 5.08 1.90
N ASP A 67 6.28 5.60 3.01
CA ASP A 67 4.85 5.63 3.28
C ASP A 67 4.07 6.34 2.15
N ARG A 68 4.57 7.48 1.68
CA ARG A 68 3.98 8.22 0.54
C ARG A 68 4.12 7.51 -0.80
N LEU A 69 5.10 6.61 -0.94
CA LEU A 69 5.26 5.73 -2.10
C LEU A 69 4.48 4.41 -1.94
N GLY A 70 3.63 4.29 -0.91
CA GLY A 70 2.89 3.06 -0.60
C GLY A 70 3.81 1.86 -0.39
N MET A 71 5.04 2.09 0.07
CA MET A 71 6.03 1.05 0.37
C MET A 71 6.02 0.75 1.86
N ILE A 72 6.29 -0.51 2.19
CA ILE A 72 6.44 -0.95 3.57
C ILE A 72 7.66 -0.26 4.19
N TRP A 73 7.53 0.24 5.42
CA TRP A 73 8.61 0.88 6.18
C TRP A 73 8.95 0.09 7.45
N LEU A 74 10.19 0.17 7.95
CA LEU A 74 10.72 -0.64 9.05
C LEU A 74 9.96 -0.43 10.37
N LYS A 75 9.49 -1.52 11.01
CA LYS A 75 8.73 -1.43 12.26
C LYS A 75 9.51 -0.68 13.33
N GLY A 76 8.89 0.29 14.00
CA GLY A 76 9.53 1.12 15.04
C GLY A 76 10.21 2.40 14.52
N TYR A 77 10.34 2.58 13.20
CA TYR A 77 10.63 3.88 12.59
C TYR A 77 9.36 4.50 12.02
N VAL A 78 8.40 4.85 12.89
CA VAL A 78 7.12 5.45 12.47
C VAL A 78 7.35 6.67 11.57
N PRO A 79 6.70 6.80 10.41
CA PRO A 79 6.81 7.96 9.52
C PRO A 79 6.76 9.31 10.24
N ARG A 80 7.78 10.17 10.01
CA ARG A 80 7.77 11.59 10.40
C ARG A 80 8.02 12.46 9.18
N HIS A 81 7.01 13.25 8.79
CA HIS A 81 6.99 13.97 7.51
C HIS A 81 7.82 15.27 7.48
N ASN A 82 8.61 15.55 8.52
CA ASN A 82 9.55 16.68 8.52
C ASN A 82 10.87 16.27 7.87
N PHE A 83 10.95 16.31 6.54
CA PHE A 83 12.15 15.96 5.79
C PHE A 83 12.50 16.95 4.67
N GLN A 84 13.80 17.03 4.39
CA GLN A 84 14.37 17.91 3.36
C GLN A 84 14.39 17.24 1.99
N ARG A 85 14.41 18.05 0.92
CA ARG A 85 14.50 17.58 -0.48
C ARG A 85 15.67 16.61 -0.72
N ALA A 86 16.85 16.89 -0.17
CA ALA A 86 18.02 16.04 -0.36
C ALA A 86 17.79 14.59 0.06
N LEU A 87 16.99 14.34 1.11
CA LEU A 87 16.64 12.99 1.52
C LEU A 87 15.76 12.29 0.48
N VAL A 88 14.77 13.00 -0.06
CA VAL A 88 13.90 12.49 -1.11
C VAL A 88 14.72 12.12 -2.35
N ASP A 89 15.67 12.97 -2.73
CA ASP A 89 16.58 12.71 -3.85
C ASP A 89 17.46 11.48 -3.60
N GLY A 90 17.96 11.29 -2.38
CA GLY A 90 18.70 10.09 -1.98
C GLY A 90 17.87 8.80 -2.07
N VAL A 91 16.63 8.82 -1.58
CA VAL A 91 15.69 7.70 -1.70
C VAL A 91 15.38 7.42 -3.18
N GLU A 92 15.12 8.45 -3.98
CA GLU A 92 14.91 8.31 -5.43
C GLU A 92 16.12 7.66 -6.11
N ARG A 93 17.34 8.13 -5.83
CA ARG A 93 18.58 7.54 -6.39
C ARG A 93 18.72 6.07 -6.02
N HIS A 94 18.39 5.71 -4.79
CA HIS A 94 18.50 4.34 -4.31
C HIS A 94 17.49 3.40 -5.00
N ILE A 95 16.22 3.81 -5.09
CA ILE A 95 15.16 3.03 -5.77
C ILE A 95 15.44 2.95 -7.27
N ALA A 96 15.90 4.03 -7.91
CA ALA A 96 16.21 4.03 -9.33
C ALA A 96 17.35 3.05 -9.70
N ARG A 97 18.30 2.81 -8.79
CA ARG A 97 19.36 1.80 -8.97
C ARG A 97 18.86 0.37 -8.73
N ASN A 98 17.76 0.20 -7.99
CA ASN A 98 17.18 -1.10 -7.64
C ASN A 98 15.66 -1.08 -7.84
N PRO A 99 15.14 -1.01 -9.08
CA PRO A 99 13.70 -0.83 -9.32
C PRO A 99 12.82 -1.92 -8.69
N ALA A 100 13.37 -3.14 -8.51
CA ALA A 100 12.68 -4.25 -7.86
C ALA A 100 12.22 -3.95 -6.42
N LEU A 101 12.91 -3.03 -5.70
CA LEU A 101 12.49 -2.58 -4.37
C LEU A 101 11.09 -1.96 -4.38
N PHE A 102 10.76 -1.26 -5.47
CA PHE A 102 9.46 -0.63 -5.62
C PHE A 102 8.45 -1.58 -6.28
N GLU A 103 8.82 -2.28 -7.35
CA GLU A 103 7.89 -3.09 -8.14
C GLU A 103 7.34 -4.32 -7.41
N ASN A 104 8.15 -4.96 -6.54
CA ASN A 104 7.81 -6.25 -5.93
C ASN A 104 7.81 -6.22 -4.40
N PRO A 105 6.90 -5.48 -3.75
CA PRO A 105 6.89 -5.34 -2.29
C PRO A 105 6.52 -6.65 -1.53
N ILE A 106 5.88 -7.61 -2.21
CA ILE A 106 5.34 -8.84 -1.58
C ILE A 106 6.31 -10.01 -1.59
N LEU A 107 7.17 -10.13 -2.61
CA LEU A 107 8.12 -11.26 -2.72
C LEU A 107 9.15 -11.31 -1.59
N ALA A 108 9.25 -10.23 -0.81
CA ALA A 108 10.13 -10.13 0.35
C ALA A 108 9.37 -10.28 1.70
N ALA A 109 8.04 -10.25 1.72
CA ALA A 109 7.31 -10.49 2.96
C ALA A 109 7.14 -11.99 3.19
N PRO A 110 7.23 -12.50 4.43
CA PRO A 110 6.79 -13.86 4.72
C PRO A 110 5.34 -13.96 4.25
N SER A 111 5.08 -14.89 3.33
CA SER A 111 3.71 -15.17 2.90
C SER A 111 2.90 -15.42 4.16
N PRO A 112 1.87 -14.61 4.48
CA PRO A 112 0.82 -15.15 5.28
C PRO A 112 0.36 -16.33 4.44
N GLU A 113 0.56 -17.56 4.93
CA GLU A 113 -0.30 -18.66 4.51
C GLU A 113 -1.70 -18.04 4.47
N LEU A 114 -2.31 -17.97 3.29
CA LEU A 114 -3.65 -17.44 3.12
C LEU A 114 -4.55 -18.39 3.92
N GLN A 115 -4.65 -18.12 5.23
CA GLN A 115 -5.29 -18.99 6.18
C GLN A 115 -6.78 -18.88 5.90
N GLU A 116 -7.30 -19.87 5.16
CA GLU A 116 -8.72 -20.16 5.11
C GLU A 116 -9.29 -20.03 6.53
N GLY A 117 -10.26 -19.15 6.70
CA GLY A 117 -11.03 -19.03 7.95
C GLY A 117 -10.67 -17.89 8.89
N GLN A 118 -9.64 -17.06 8.65
CA GLN A 118 -9.52 -15.83 9.45
C GLN A 118 -10.51 -14.75 8.97
N PRO A 119 -11.36 -14.20 9.86
CA PRO A 119 -12.28 -13.13 9.49
C PRO A 119 -11.51 -11.90 9.04
N LEU A 120 -11.88 -11.34 7.88
CA LEU A 120 -11.36 -10.06 7.43
C LEU A 120 -12.10 -8.96 8.19
N PHE A 121 -11.38 -8.21 9.03
CA PHE A 121 -11.97 -7.11 9.78
C PHE A 121 -12.13 -5.88 8.89
N PHE A 122 -13.36 -5.38 8.79
CA PHE A 122 -13.69 -4.13 8.11
C PHE A 122 -13.71 -2.98 9.10
N GLU A 123 -12.83 -2.00 8.89
CA GLU A 123 -12.84 -0.75 9.64
C GLU A 123 -13.64 0.34 8.91
N ALA A 124 -13.92 1.44 9.63
CA ALA A 124 -14.54 2.60 9.02
C ALA A 124 -13.62 3.19 7.94
N PRO A 125 -14.17 3.60 6.78
CA PRO A 125 -13.38 4.26 5.75
C PRO A 125 -12.74 5.54 6.29
N PRO A 126 -11.56 5.93 5.78
CA PRO A 126 -10.94 7.18 6.19
C PRO A 126 -11.84 8.37 5.88
N VAL A 127 -11.83 9.37 6.74
CA VAL A 127 -12.45 10.66 6.42
C VAL A 127 -11.72 11.24 5.23
N ALA A 128 -12.47 11.65 4.20
CA ALA A 128 -11.92 12.25 3.00
C ALA A 128 -11.16 13.54 3.35
N ALA A 129 -9.83 13.41 3.44
CA ALA A 129 -8.89 14.51 3.59
C ALA A 129 -7.99 14.48 2.36
N PHE A 130 -8.34 15.31 1.37
CA PHE A 130 -7.58 15.43 0.13
C PHE A 130 -6.37 16.33 0.36
N GLU A 131 -5.40 15.83 1.14
CA GLU A 131 -4.13 16.53 1.30
C GLU A 131 -3.38 16.56 -0.03
N ALA A 132 -2.97 17.75 -0.46
CA ALA A 132 -2.07 17.88 -1.59
C ALA A 132 -0.75 17.17 -1.27
N VAL A 133 -0.22 16.44 -2.25
CA VAL A 133 1.14 15.88 -2.14
C VAL A 133 2.10 17.07 -1.97
N PRO A 134 2.95 17.08 -0.92
CA PRO A 134 3.93 18.13 -0.76
C PRO A 134 4.79 18.29 -2.02
N THR A 135 5.08 19.52 -2.43
CA THR A 135 5.85 19.82 -3.66
C THR A 135 7.22 19.15 -3.70
N VAL A 136 7.81 18.86 -2.54
CA VAL A 136 9.06 18.12 -2.42
C VAL A 136 8.94 16.65 -2.85
N LEU A 137 7.74 16.07 -2.80
CA LEU A 137 7.44 14.68 -3.13
C LEU A 137 6.82 14.49 -4.53
N GLU A 138 6.27 15.52 -5.16
CA GLU A 138 5.56 15.40 -6.44
C GLU A 138 6.35 14.62 -7.50
N ARG A 139 7.65 14.93 -7.64
CA ARG A 139 8.52 14.28 -8.64
C ARG A 139 8.70 12.79 -8.36
N ILE A 140 9.00 12.42 -7.12
CA ILE A 140 9.26 11.02 -6.76
C ILE A 140 7.98 10.20 -6.80
N VAL A 141 6.84 10.76 -6.36
CA VAL A 141 5.53 10.10 -6.40
C VAL A 141 5.08 9.89 -7.84
N ARG A 142 5.28 10.87 -8.73
CA ARG A 142 4.98 10.70 -10.17
C ARG A 142 5.84 9.62 -10.82
N LYS A 143 7.09 9.48 -10.38
CA LYS A 143 8.04 8.49 -10.92
C LYS A 143 7.77 7.09 -10.38
N PHE A 144 7.41 6.98 -9.10
CA PHE A 144 7.13 5.75 -8.38
C PHE A 144 5.70 5.80 -7.85
N ASP A 145 4.75 5.75 -8.78
CA ASP A 145 3.34 5.86 -8.49
C ASP A 145 2.81 4.54 -7.91
N PRO A 146 2.35 4.50 -6.64
CA PRO A 146 1.85 3.29 -6.02
C PRO A 146 0.57 2.76 -6.68
N ALA A 147 -0.29 3.63 -7.22
CA ALA A 147 -1.52 3.20 -7.89
C ALA A 147 -1.20 2.44 -9.18
N LEU A 148 -0.25 2.95 -9.97
CA LEU A 148 0.21 2.27 -11.19
C LEU A 148 0.96 0.98 -10.86
N ARG A 149 1.81 0.99 -9.83
CA ARG A 149 2.51 -0.21 -9.36
C ARG A 149 1.52 -1.30 -8.98
N ASP A 150 0.59 -0.98 -8.08
CA ASP A 150 -0.35 -1.96 -7.54
C ASP A 150 -1.26 -2.51 -8.65
N ALA A 151 -1.71 -1.65 -9.59
CA ALA A 151 -2.51 -2.08 -10.75
C ALA A 151 -1.74 -3.00 -11.72
N ARG A 152 -0.42 -2.82 -11.89
CA ARG A 152 0.40 -3.73 -12.70
C ARG A 152 0.71 -5.05 -12.00
N ASN A 153 0.64 -5.06 -10.66
CA ASN A 153 0.96 -6.23 -9.86
C ASN A 153 -0.20 -7.23 -9.84
N ARG A 154 -0.28 -8.06 -10.90
CA ARG A 154 -1.30 -9.10 -11.05
C ARG A 154 -1.35 -10.08 -9.87
N GLN A 155 -0.20 -10.37 -9.25
CA GLN A 155 -0.15 -11.25 -8.08
C GLN A 155 -0.80 -10.60 -6.85
N LEU A 156 -0.56 -9.30 -6.62
CA LEU A 156 -1.20 -8.53 -5.54
C LEU A 156 -2.72 -8.46 -5.74
N GLY A 157 -3.17 -8.14 -6.95
CA GLY A 157 -4.60 -8.09 -7.30
C GLY A 157 -5.28 -9.42 -6.99
N LYS A 158 -4.77 -10.50 -7.60
CA LYS A 158 -5.29 -11.86 -7.42
C LYS A 158 -5.32 -12.30 -5.94
N SER A 159 -4.24 -12.05 -5.19
CA SER A 159 -4.18 -12.43 -3.77
C SER A 159 -5.18 -11.66 -2.92
N GLY A 160 -5.46 -10.41 -3.28
CA GLY A 160 -6.48 -9.61 -2.62
C GLY A 160 -7.91 -10.05 -2.95
N GLU A 161 -8.19 -10.30 -4.22
CA GLU A 161 -9.48 -10.87 -4.67
C GLU A 161 -9.77 -12.21 -3.97
N GLU A 162 -8.78 -13.12 -3.94
CA GLU A 162 -8.88 -14.39 -3.22
C GLU A 162 -9.21 -14.20 -1.73
N ARG A 163 -8.53 -13.24 -1.09
CA ARG A 163 -8.76 -12.93 0.34
C ARG A 163 -10.17 -12.45 0.60
N VAL A 164 -10.71 -11.58 -0.25
CA VAL A 164 -12.10 -11.07 -0.14
C VAL A 164 -13.10 -12.18 -0.44
N PHE A 165 -12.86 -13.00 -1.46
CA PHE A 165 -13.73 -14.10 -1.84
C PHE A 165 -13.94 -15.08 -0.67
N PHE A 166 -12.86 -15.52 -0.03
CA PHE A 166 -12.95 -16.40 1.14
C PHE A 166 -13.57 -15.71 2.36
N ALA A 167 -13.35 -14.40 2.53
CA ALA A 167 -13.97 -13.63 3.61
C ALA A 167 -15.49 -13.54 3.44
N GLU A 168 -15.99 -13.29 2.22
CA GLU A 168 -17.42 -13.26 1.91
C GLU A 168 -18.07 -14.63 2.13
N GLN A 169 -17.45 -15.72 1.67
CA GLN A 169 -17.94 -17.06 1.93
C GLN A 169 -17.98 -17.40 3.42
N SER A 170 -16.89 -17.12 4.15
CA SER A 170 -16.78 -17.38 5.59
C SER A 170 -17.82 -16.59 6.37
N GLY A 171 -18.00 -15.29 6.06
CA GLY A 171 -18.99 -14.43 6.70
C GLY A 171 -20.42 -14.96 6.54
N LEU A 172 -20.79 -15.39 5.33
CA LEU A 172 -22.10 -15.99 5.06
C LEU A 172 -22.31 -17.31 5.80
N ARG A 173 -21.29 -18.20 5.85
CA ARG A 173 -21.37 -19.47 6.61
C ARG A 173 -21.54 -19.22 8.11
N VAL A 174 -20.76 -18.30 8.68
CA VAL A 174 -20.87 -17.94 10.10
C VAL A 174 -22.25 -17.37 10.44
N ALA A 175 -22.89 -16.68 9.48
CA ALA A 175 -24.26 -16.18 9.63
C ALA A 175 -25.35 -17.22 9.30
N GLY A 176 -25.00 -18.50 9.09
CA GLY A 176 -25.95 -19.59 8.81
C GLY A 176 -26.55 -19.55 7.39
N ARG A 177 -25.91 -18.84 6.45
CA ARG A 177 -26.34 -18.72 5.05
C ARG A 177 -25.45 -19.55 4.11
N ASP A 178 -25.27 -20.83 4.42
CA ASP A 178 -24.54 -21.79 3.56
C ASP A 178 -25.13 -21.91 2.15
N ASP A 179 -26.42 -21.60 1.99
CA ASP A 179 -27.09 -21.51 0.70
C ASP A 179 -26.58 -20.37 -0.18
N LEU A 180 -26.21 -19.23 0.42
CA LEU A 180 -25.62 -18.08 -0.27
C LEU A 180 -24.11 -18.21 -0.39
N ALA A 181 -23.42 -18.72 0.64
CA ALA A 181 -21.97 -18.89 0.62
C ALA A 181 -21.51 -19.74 -0.57
N ARG A 182 -22.27 -20.78 -0.93
CA ARG A 182 -22.01 -21.62 -2.12
C ARG A 182 -22.28 -20.95 -3.46
N LYS A 183 -22.98 -19.81 -3.47
CA LYS A 183 -23.31 -19.04 -4.68
C LYS A 183 -22.35 -17.88 -4.92
N VAL A 184 -21.44 -17.59 -3.97
CA VAL A 184 -20.40 -16.57 -4.16
C VAL A 184 -19.51 -17.01 -5.32
N ARG A 185 -19.25 -16.12 -6.27
CA ARG A 185 -18.40 -16.36 -7.45
C ARG A 185 -17.27 -15.36 -7.55
N TRP A 186 -16.11 -15.83 -8.02
CA TRP A 186 -14.97 -14.99 -8.36
C TRP A 186 -15.05 -14.68 -9.86
N VAL A 187 -15.80 -13.62 -10.19
CA VAL A 187 -16.19 -13.28 -11.56
C VAL A 187 -14.98 -12.89 -12.42
N SER A 188 -14.05 -12.08 -11.90
CA SER A 188 -12.85 -11.69 -12.66
C SER A 188 -11.97 -12.88 -13.04
N ALA A 189 -11.89 -13.91 -12.19
CA ALA A 189 -11.12 -15.13 -12.45
C ALA A 189 -11.85 -16.13 -13.37
N GLU A 190 -13.18 -16.21 -13.30
CA GLU A 190 -14.00 -17.16 -14.07
C GLU A 190 -14.40 -16.61 -15.45
N ASP A 191 -14.83 -15.34 -15.51
CA ASP A 191 -15.50 -14.72 -16.66
C ASP A 191 -14.66 -13.58 -17.29
N GLY A 192 -13.59 -13.12 -16.62
CA GLY A 192 -12.72 -12.02 -17.05
C GLY A 192 -13.08 -10.65 -16.44
N ASP A 193 -12.30 -9.61 -16.76
CA ASP A 193 -12.39 -8.25 -16.18
C ASP A 193 -13.51 -7.36 -16.77
N GLY A 194 -14.26 -7.87 -17.75
CA GLY A 194 -15.28 -7.11 -18.47
C GLY A 194 -16.54 -6.79 -17.65
N ALA A 195 -16.77 -7.47 -16.52
CA ALA A 195 -18.00 -7.33 -15.74
C ALA A 195 -18.10 -6.03 -14.93
N GLY A 196 -16.98 -5.33 -14.69
CA GLY A 196 -16.93 -4.10 -13.89
C GLY A 196 -16.91 -4.34 -12.38
N TYR A 197 -16.70 -5.58 -11.94
CA TYR A 197 -16.50 -5.99 -10.54
C TYR A 197 -15.80 -7.36 -10.49
N ASP A 198 -15.16 -7.69 -9.36
CA ASP A 198 -14.38 -8.92 -9.20
C ASP A 198 -15.19 -10.09 -8.61
N ILE A 199 -16.03 -9.81 -7.62
CA ILE A 199 -16.71 -10.85 -6.82
C ILE A 199 -18.21 -10.60 -6.77
N ARG A 200 -19.00 -11.62 -7.08
CA ARG A 200 -20.44 -11.64 -6.82
C ARG A 200 -20.71 -12.33 -5.50
N SER A 201 -21.25 -11.59 -4.54
CA SER A 201 -21.62 -12.05 -3.21
C SER A 201 -23.07 -11.65 -2.87
N PHE A 202 -23.48 -11.85 -1.62
CA PHE A 202 -24.82 -11.58 -1.13
C PHE A 202 -24.78 -11.03 0.29
N ASP A 203 -25.74 -10.19 0.64
CA ASP A 203 -25.99 -9.85 2.04
C ASP A 203 -26.83 -10.92 2.76
N LEU A 204 -27.08 -10.73 4.06
CA LEU A 204 -27.86 -11.68 4.86
C LEU A 204 -29.33 -11.78 4.43
N ALA A 205 -29.86 -10.80 3.73
CA ALA A 205 -31.19 -10.83 3.12
C ALA A 205 -31.20 -11.52 1.74
N GLY A 206 -30.03 -11.87 1.20
CA GLY A 206 -29.88 -12.48 -0.12
C GLY A 206 -29.87 -11.47 -1.28
N ARG A 207 -29.76 -10.17 -0.99
CA ARG A 207 -29.55 -9.14 -2.02
C ARG A 207 -28.12 -9.22 -2.51
N GLU A 208 -27.92 -9.01 -3.80
CA GLU A 208 -26.59 -9.08 -4.41
C GLU A 208 -25.65 -8.00 -3.87
N ARG A 209 -24.39 -8.41 -3.69
CA ARG A 209 -23.23 -7.54 -3.48
C ARG A 209 -22.28 -7.76 -4.65
N LEU A 210 -21.95 -6.69 -5.37
CA LEU A 210 -21.04 -6.73 -6.53
C LEU A 210 -19.77 -6.00 -6.11
N ILE A 211 -18.73 -6.77 -5.81
CA ILE A 211 -17.57 -6.29 -5.08
C ILE A 211 -16.40 -6.08 -6.04
N GLU A 212 -15.89 -4.85 -6.07
CA GLU A 212 -14.64 -4.46 -6.71
C GLU A 212 -13.53 -4.40 -5.65
N VAL A 213 -12.41 -5.09 -5.86
CA VAL A 213 -11.33 -5.24 -4.87
C VAL A 213 -10.11 -4.43 -5.29
N LYS A 214 -9.70 -3.49 -4.42
CA LYS A 214 -8.47 -2.72 -4.61
C LYS A 214 -7.46 -3.06 -3.52
N THR A 215 -6.32 -3.63 -3.90
CA THR A 215 -5.33 -4.14 -2.93
C THR A 215 -4.05 -3.31 -2.94
N THR A 216 -3.46 -3.05 -1.77
CA THR A 216 -2.17 -2.37 -1.63
C THR A 216 -1.35 -2.95 -0.48
N THR A 217 -0.03 -2.85 -0.60
CA THR A 217 0.91 -3.08 0.51
C THR A 217 1.13 -1.84 1.37
N GLY A 218 0.68 -0.67 0.91
CA GLY A 218 0.73 0.59 1.64
C GLY A 218 -0.41 0.76 2.65
N HIS A 219 -0.50 1.98 3.20
CA HIS A 219 -1.53 2.36 4.16
C HIS A 219 -2.90 2.58 3.51
N LYS A 220 -3.96 2.70 4.32
CA LYS A 220 -5.35 2.83 3.85
C LYS A 220 -5.67 4.00 2.91
N GLN A 221 -4.82 5.03 2.85
CA GLN A 221 -4.99 6.19 1.97
C GLN A 221 -4.05 6.14 0.75
N THR A 222 -3.29 5.06 0.56
CA THR A 222 -2.48 4.88 -0.65
C THR A 222 -3.40 4.93 -1.89
N PRO A 223 -3.11 5.79 -2.89
CA PRO A 223 -3.92 5.91 -4.10
C PRO A 223 -4.08 4.59 -4.85
N PHE A 224 -5.14 4.48 -5.64
CA PHE A 224 -5.43 3.32 -6.48
C PHE A 224 -6.11 3.78 -7.76
N LEU A 225 -6.04 2.95 -8.81
CA LEU A 225 -6.76 3.19 -10.05
C LEU A 225 -8.17 2.61 -9.98
N LEU A 226 -9.12 3.34 -10.55
CA LEU A 226 -10.46 2.89 -10.85
C LEU A 226 -10.64 2.96 -12.37
N SER A 227 -11.00 1.85 -13.02
CA SER A 227 -11.22 1.84 -14.46
C SER A 227 -12.53 2.55 -14.82
N GLU A 228 -12.66 2.98 -16.08
CA GLU A 228 -13.92 3.59 -16.54
C GLU A 228 -15.09 2.61 -16.49
N ASN A 229 -14.82 1.31 -16.70
CA ASN A 229 -15.83 0.25 -16.58
C ASN A 229 -16.32 0.12 -15.13
N GLU A 230 -15.41 0.03 -14.17
CA GLU A 230 -15.74 -0.03 -12.74
C GLU A 230 -16.49 1.23 -12.28
N ARG A 231 -16.03 2.41 -12.72
CA ARG A 231 -16.70 3.69 -12.41
C ARG A 231 -18.13 3.69 -12.93
N SER A 232 -18.33 3.39 -14.21
CA SER A 232 -19.64 3.38 -14.86
C SER A 232 -20.56 2.35 -14.22
N PHE A 233 -20.06 1.14 -13.96
CA PHE A 233 -20.82 0.07 -13.32
C PHE A 233 -21.24 0.43 -11.87
N SER A 234 -20.39 1.14 -11.13
CA SER A 234 -20.73 1.65 -9.79
C SER A 234 -21.88 2.66 -9.81
N GLU A 235 -22.03 3.41 -10.91
CA GLU A 235 -23.12 4.37 -11.13
C GLU A 235 -24.41 3.67 -11.62
N GLU A 236 -24.28 2.58 -12.38
CA GLU A 236 -25.40 1.77 -12.88
C GLU A 236 -26.04 0.91 -11.78
N ARG A 237 -25.25 0.38 -10.85
CA ARG A 237 -25.71 -0.55 -9.79
C ARG A 237 -25.36 -0.04 -8.38
N PRO A 238 -25.76 1.18 -7.98
CA PRO A 238 -25.32 1.79 -6.71
C PRO A 238 -25.78 1.02 -5.47
N ASP A 239 -26.94 0.36 -5.54
CA ASP A 239 -27.49 -0.41 -4.43
C ASP A 239 -26.67 -1.67 -4.12
N ALA A 240 -26.05 -2.27 -5.13
CA ALA A 240 -25.34 -3.56 -5.04
C ALA A 240 -23.81 -3.41 -5.08
N PHE A 241 -23.28 -2.42 -5.79
CA PHE A 241 -21.84 -2.24 -5.98
C PHE A 241 -21.15 -1.83 -4.69
N ARG A 242 -20.00 -2.45 -4.39
CA ARG A 242 -19.15 -2.12 -3.23
C ARG A 242 -17.69 -2.13 -3.65
N LEU A 243 -16.95 -1.08 -3.30
CA LEU A 243 -15.51 -1.05 -3.45
C LEU A 243 -14.86 -1.46 -2.13
N VAL A 244 -14.17 -2.60 -2.12
CA VAL A 244 -13.43 -3.10 -0.97
C VAL A 244 -11.96 -2.74 -1.13
N ARG A 245 -11.44 -1.93 -0.20
CA ARG A 245 -10.03 -1.54 -0.14
C ARG A 245 -9.29 -2.42 0.84
N LEU A 246 -8.41 -3.29 0.34
CA LEU A 246 -7.43 -4.03 1.12
C LEU A 246 -6.12 -3.24 1.22
N PHE A 247 -5.61 -3.07 2.43
CA PHE A 247 -4.36 -2.35 2.71
C PHE A 247 -3.54 -3.04 3.80
N ASP A 248 -2.29 -2.60 3.99
CA ASP A 248 -1.29 -3.27 4.84
C ASP A 248 -1.13 -4.77 4.50
N PHE A 249 -1.42 -5.15 3.24
CA PHE A 249 -1.66 -6.54 2.83
C PHE A 249 -0.47 -7.49 3.08
N ALA A 250 0.75 -6.97 2.99
CA ALA A 250 1.97 -7.76 3.22
C ALA A 250 2.26 -8.06 4.70
N ARG A 251 1.61 -7.37 5.65
CA ARG A 251 1.86 -7.53 7.09
C ARG A 251 0.64 -8.08 7.81
N GLN A 252 -0.43 -7.31 7.77
CA GLN A 252 -1.68 -7.65 8.41
C GLN A 252 -2.79 -7.05 7.54
N PRO A 253 -3.35 -7.84 6.60
CA PRO A 253 -4.43 -7.38 5.73
C PRO A 253 -5.57 -6.78 6.55
N ARG A 254 -5.90 -5.54 6.24
CA ARG A 254 -7.05 -4.80 6.78
C ARG A 254 -7.92 -4.32 5.63
N ALA A 255 -9.21 -4.13 5.90
CA ALA A 255 -10.18 -3.75 4.89
C ALA A 255 -11.04 -2.58 5.32
N PHE A 256 -11.50 -1.79 4.36
CA PHE A 256 -12.72 -0.98 4.49
C PHE A 256 -13.54 -1.09 3.20
N GLU A 257 -14.81 -0.73 3.27
CA GLU A 257 -15.74 -0.76 2.14
C GLU A 257 -16.27 0.64 1.85
N LEU A 258 -16.43 0.97 0.57
CA LEU A 258 -17.11 2.17 0.08
C LEU A 258 -18.36 1.78 -0.71
N ALA A 259 -19.47 2.45 -0.43
CA ALA A 259 -20.69 2.36 -1.23
C ALA A 259 -20.77 3.58 -2.18
N PRO A 260 -21.33 3.41 -3.39
CA PRO A 260 -21.64 4.54 -4.27
C PRO A 260 -22.59 5.57 -3.62
N PRO A 261 -22.56 6.83 -4.08
CA PRO A 261 -21.67 7.36 -5.12
C PRO A 261 -20.24 7.58 -4.58
N LEU A 262 -19.25 7.10 -5.33
CA LEU A 262 -17.86 7.02 -4.87
C LEU A 262 -17.20 8.40 -4.70
N ASP A 263 -17.63 9.39 -5.49
CA ASP A 263 -17.15 10.77 -5.46
C ASP A 263 -17.38 11.49 -4.11
N LYS A 264 -18.26 10.98 -3.24
CA LYS A 264 -18.42 11.44 -1.86
C LYS A 264 -17.31 10.97 -0.92
N SER A 265 -16.62 9.90 -1.28
CA SER A 265 -15.62 9.24 -0.42
C SER A 265 -14.20 9.38 -0.96
N VAL A 266 -14.03 9.53 -2.27
CA VAL A 266 -12.72 9.62 -2.93
C VAL A 266 -12.67 10.77 -3.94
N LEU A 267 -11.48 11.33 -4.13
CA LEU A 267 -11.21 12.30 -5.19
C LEU A 267 -10.86 11.52 -6.46
N LEU A 268 -11.72 11.60 -7.47
CA LEU A 268 -11.50 10.99 -8.76
C LEU A 268 -10.81 12.00 -9.71
N THR A 269 -9.62 11.65 -10.17
CA THR A 269 -8.88 12.42 -11.18
C THR A 269 -8.58 11.55 -12.39
N ALA A 270 -8.75 12.08 -13.59
CA ALA A 270 -8.43 11.35 -14.82
C ALA A 270 -6.95 10.94 -14.85
N ALA A 271 -6.69 9.64 -14.91
CA ALA A 271 -5.33 9.08 -14.94
C ALA A 271 -4.84 8.76 -16.36
N THR A 272 -5.74 8.37 -17.26
CA THR A 272 -5.42 8.04 -18.66
C THR A 272 -6.61 8.41 -19.54
N TRP A 273 -6.34 8.97 -20.71
CA TRP A 273 -7.36 9.38 -21.67
C TRP A 273 -7.35 8.44 -22.88
N ARG A 274 -8.53 7.99 -23.33
CA ARG A 274 -8.70 7.25 -24.59
C ARG A 274 -8.98 8.23 -25.72
N ALA A 275 -8.18 8.17 -26.79
CA ALA A 275 -8.42 8.90 -28.03
C ALA A 275 -8.94 7.95 -29.12
N GLN A 276 -9.92 8.41 -29.91
CA GLN A 276 -10.49 7.68 -31.06
C GLN A 276 -10.82 8.67 -32.19
N PHE A 277 -10.93 8.17 -33.42
CA PHE A 277 -11.25 8.96 -34.63
C PHE A 277 -12.67 8.72 -35.10
#